data_AF-A0A947A7Z5-F1
#
_entry.id   AF-A0A947A7Z5-F1
#
_cell.length_a   1.000
_cell.length_b   1.000
_cell.length_c   1.000
_cell.angle_alpha   90.00
_cell.angle_beta   90.00
_cell.angle_gamma   90.00
#
_symmetry.space_group_name_H-M   'P 1'
#
loop_
_entity.id
_entity.type
_entity.pdbx_description
1 polymer ?
#
loop_
_entity_poly.entity_id
_entity_poly.type
_entity_poly.pdbx_seq_one_letter_code
_entity_poly.pdbx_strand_id
1 'polypeptide(L)' 'RLVEAIVSIPDTVKFEERIHSYQISIDGPMANAWTPYEFWLNDQFSHCGVNSFQLINDGSSWKIIYLIDTRRREDCQ' A
#
# COMPACT_ATOMS: atom_id res chain seq x y z
N ARG A 1 3.93 22.56 -3.61
CA ARG A 1 4.75 21.32 -3.73
C ARG A 1 4.00 20.16 -3.06
N LEU A 2 4.17 18.89 -3.49
CA LEU A 2 3.47 17.74 -2.88
C LEU A 2 3.69 17.65 -1.35
N VAL A 3 4.93 17.85 -0.91
CA VAL A 3 5.29 17.82 0.52
C VAL A 3 4.53 18.88 1.33
N GLU A 4 4.41 20.11 0.82
CA GLU A 4 3.65 21.18 1.48
C GLU A 4 2.17 20.82 1.60
N ALA A 5 1.59 20.18 0.57
CA ALA A 5 0.21 19.72 0.60
C ALA A 5 -0.01 18.65 1.67
N ILE A 6 0.91 17.68 1.78
CA ILE A 6 0.84 16.62 2.81
C ILE A 6 0.97 17.21 4.22
N VAL A 7 1.94 18.11 4.43
CA VAL A 7 2.18 18.77 5.72
C VAL A 7 0.99 19.64 6.15
N SER A 8 0.22 20.16 5.19
CA SER A 8 -0.96 20.98 5.48
C SER A 8 -2.20 20.19 5.92
N ILE A 9 -2.17 18.86 5.83
CA ILE A 9 -3.29 18.00 6.24
C ILE A 9 -3.41 18.06 7.78
N PRO A 10 -4.58 18.42 8.34
CA PRO A 10 -4.79 18.45 9.78
C PRO A 10 -4.61 17.08 10.43
N ASP A 11 -4.03 17.02 11.63
CA ASP A 11 -3.87 15.78 12.43
C ASP A 11 -5.20 15.09 12.76
N THR A 12 -6.32 15.81 12.65
CA THR A 12 -7.67 15.27 12.83
C THR A 12 -8.11 14.38 11.68
N VAL A 13 -7.44 14.46 10.53
CA VAL A 13 -7.72 13.60 9.37
C VAL A 13 -7.08 12.24 9.59
N LYS A 14 -7.90 11.19 9.65
CA LYS A 14 -7.45 9.81 9.79
C LYS A 14 -7.41 9.12 8.43
N PHE A 15 -6.24 8.59 8.08
CA PHE A 15 -6.05 7.69 6.95
C PHE A 15 -5.84 6.28 7.49
N GLU A 16 -6.58 5.31 6.97
CA GLU A 16 -6.42 3.92 7.34
C GLU A 16 -6.46 3.05 6.08
N GLU A 17 -5.37 2.35 5.81
CA GLU A 17 -5.30 1.31 4.79
C GLU A 17 -5.37 -0.06 5.47
N ARG A 18 -6.39 -0.85 5.13
CA ARG A 18 -6.63 -2.18 5.69
C ARG A 18 -6.23 -3.21 4.64
N ILE A 19 -5.20 -4.00 4.93
CA ILE A 19 -4.78 -5.12 4.10
C ILE A 19 -5.56 -6.37 4.52
N HIS A 20 -6.28 -6.99 3.59
CA HIS A 20 -7.13 -8.16 3.89
C HIS A 20 -6.39 -9.48 3.72
N SER A 21 -5.49 -9.54 2.74
CA SER A 21 -4.74 -10.75 2.41
C SER A 21 -3.41 -10.37 1.78
N TYR A 22 -2.53 -11.35 1.68
CA TYR A 22 -1.27 -11.21 0.98
C TYR A 22 -0.93 -12.50 0.24
N GLN A 23 -0.36 -12.35 -0.95
CA GLN A 23 0.33 -13.42 -1.65
C GLN A 23 1.79 -13.01 -1.81
N ILE A 24 2.69 -13.87 -1.36
CA ILE A 24 4.13 -13.61 -1.37
C ILE A 24 4.80 -14.64 -2.28
N SER A 25 5.52 -14.14 -3.27
CA SER A 25 6.39 -14.95 -4.13
C SER A 25 7.83 -14.56 -3.87
N ILE A 26 8.71 -15.53 -3.62
CA ILE A 26 10.12 -15.31 -3.27
C ILE A 26 11.00 -16.15 -4.20
N ASP A 27 12.04 -15.52 -4.75
CA ASP A 27 13.13 -16.18 -5.46
C ASP A 27 14.47 -15.60 -5.01
N GLY A 28 15.19 -16.35 -4.17
CA GLY A 28 16.45 -15.93 -3.57
C GLY A 28 16.32 -14.57 -2.85
N PRO A 29 17.10 -13.54 -3.22
CA PRO A 29 17.04 -12.22 -2.61
C PRO A 29 15.91 -11.34 -3.17
N MET A 30 15.06 -11.83 -4.07
CA MET A 30 13.95 -11.07 -4.65
C MET A 30 12.61 -11.57 -4.09
N ALA A 31 11.68 -10.65 -3.81
CA ALA A 31 10.32 -10.98 -3.44
C ALA A 31 9.30 -10.05 -4.11
N ASN A 32 8.11 -10.57 -4.35
CA ASN A 32 6.93 -9.78 -4.69
C ASN A 32 5.86 -10.01 -3.63
N ALA A 33 5.22 -8.93 -3.18
CA ALA A 33 4.07 -8.98 -2.30
C ALA A 33 2.85 -8.36 -3.00
N TRP A 34 1.81 -9.17 -3.18
CA TRP A 34 0.52 -8.77 -3.74
C TRP A 34 -0.49 -8.65 -2.60
N THR A 35 -0.93 -7.42 -2.29
CA THR A 35 -1.74 -7.14 -1.10
C THR A 35 -3.00 -6.35 -1.45
N PRO A 36 -4.16 -7.02 -1.61
CA PRO A 36 -5.44 -6.35 -1.70
C PRO A 36 -5.73 -5.50 -0.46
N TYR A 37 -6.20 -4.27 -0.67
CA TYR A 37 -6.46 -3.30 0.40
C TYR A 37 -7.80 -2.58 0.24
N GLU A 38 -8.33 -2.11 1.36
CA GLU A 38 -9.33 -1.05 1.44
C GLU A 38 -8.71 0.20 2.06
N PHE A 39 -9.11 1.37 1.55
CA PHE A 39 -8.68 2.66 2.07
C PHE A 39 -9.86 3.43 2.65
N TRP A 40 -9.67 3.88 3.89
CA TRP A 40 -10.67 4.55 4.71
C TRP A 40 -10.16 5.94 5.09
N LEU A 41 -11.01 6.94 4.94
CA LEU A 41 -10.76 8.33 5.29
C LEU A 41 -11.78 8.76 6.33
N ASN A 42 -11.32 9.11 7.54
CA ASN A 42 -12.19 9.47 8.67
C ASN A 42 -13.29 8.42 8.89
N ASP A 43 -12.90 7.15 8.96
CA ASP A 43 -13.78 6.00 9.17
C ASP A 43 -14.83 5.79 8.05
N GLN A 44 -14.71 6.50 6.91
CA GLN A 44 -15.55 6.31 5.73
C GLN A 44 -14.76 5.62 4.62
N PHE A 45 -15.37 4.60 4.01
CA PHE A 45 -14.80 3.91 2.87
C PHE A 45 -14.56 4.90 1.71
N SER A 46 -13.34 4.88 1.16
CA SER A 46 -12.94 5.77 0.06
C SER A 46 -12.79 5.01 -1.26
N HIS A 47 -12.00 3.94 -1.25
CA HIS A 47 -11.68 3.10 -2.39
C HIS A 47 -10.96 1.84 -1.92
N CYS A 48 -10.76 0.90 -2.82
CA CYS A 48 -9.94 -0.29 -2.62
C CYS A 48 -9.01 -0.49 -3.81
N GLY A 49 -8.15 -1.49 -3.71
CA GLY A 49 -7.19 -1.78 -4.75
C GLY A 49 -6.31 -2.95 -4.39
N VAL A 50 -5.22 -3.09 -5.14
CA VAL A 50 -4.14 -4.00 -4.79
C VAL A 50 -2.82 -3.25 -4.90
N ASN A 51 -2.01 -3.35 -3.86
CA ASN A 51 -0.60 -2.97 -3.93
C ASN A 51 0.22 -4.16 -4.43
N SER A 52 1.16 -3.89 -5.33
CA SER A 52 2.19 -4.82 -5.76
C SER A 52 3.55 -4.24 -5.41
N PHE A 53 4.16 -4.79 -4.36
CA PHE A 53 5.50 -4.41 -3.91
C PHE A 53 6.53 -5.34 -4.53
N GLN A 54 7.64 -4.79 -5.02
CA GLN A 54 8.85 -5.56 -5.32
C GLN A 54 9.90 -5.24 -4.26
N LEU A 55 10.49 -6.29 -3.69
CA LEU A 55 11.46 -6.19 -2.62
C LEU A 55 12.74 -6.93 -2.97
N ILE A 56 13.88 -6.36 -2.55
CA ILE A 56 15.19 -7.01 -2.58
C ILE A 56 15.69 -7.15 -1.14
N ASN A 57 16.25 -8.32 -0.81
CA ASN A 57 17.02 -8.54 0.40
C ASN A 57 18.50 -8.28 0.11
N ASP A 58 19.07 -7.28 0.77
CA ASP A 58 20.48 -6.90 0.60
C ASP A 58 21.47 -7.69 1.47
N GLY A 59 21.02 -8.78 2.09
CA GLY A 59 21.76 -9.58 3.06
C GLY A 59 21.55 -9.15 4.51
N SER A 60 20.92 -7.99 4.75
CA SER A 60 20.57 -7.51 6.08
C SER A 60 19.06 -7.38 6.29
N SER A 61 18.35 -6.86 5.27
CA SER A 61 16.93 -6.53 5.37
C SER A 61 16.26 -6.53 4.00
N TRP A 62 14.96 -6.79 4.00
CA TRP A 62 14.11 -6.59 2.83
C TRP A 62 13.83 -5.10 2.64
N LYS A 63 14.01 -4.62 1.41
CA LYS A 63 13.76 -3.23 1.02
C LYS A 63 12.78 -3.20 -0.14
N ILE A 64 11.75 -2.36 -0.05
CA ILE A 64 10.86 -2.08 -1.18
C ILE A 64 11.64 -1.26 -2.21
N ILE A 65 11.81 -1.79 -3.41
CA ILE A 65 12.50 -1.11 -4.52
C ILE A 65 11.53 -0.56 -5.57
N TYR A 66 10.31 -1.09 -5.61
CA TYR A 66 9.26 -0.65 -6.51
C TYR A 66 7.89 -0.93 -5.90
N LEU A 67 6.95 -0.03 -6.17
CA LEU A 67 5.56 -0.13 -5.76
C LEU A 67 4.71 0.35 -6.93
N ILE A 68 3.71 -0.45 -7.27
CA ILE A 68 2.59 -0.03 -8.11
C ILE A 68 1.30 -0.47 -7.44
N ASP A 69 0.28 0.38 -7.50
CA ASP A 69 -1.05 0.09 -6.99
C ASP A 69 -2.12 0.24 -8.07
N THR A 70 -3.24 -0.45 -7.85
CA THR A 70 -4.49 -0.20 -8.56
C THR A 70 -5.46 0.50 -7.62
N ARG A 71 -6.42 1.23 -8.19
CA ARG A 71 -7.45 1.95 -7.43
C ARG A 71 -8.81 1.82 -8.08
N ARG A 72 -9.81 1.40 -7.30
CA ARG A 72 -11.21 1.25 -7.71
C ARG A 72 -12.17 1.65 -6.58
N ARG A 73 -13.35 2.18 -6.92
CA ARG A 73 -14.38 2.61 -5.94
C ARG A 73 -15.51 1.61 -5.76
N GLU A 74 -15.60 0.64 -6.66
CA GLU A 74 -16.60 -0.40 -6.70
C GLU A 74 -15.89 -1.75 -6.89
N ASP A 75 -16.61 -2.85 -6.69
CA ASP A 75 -16.10 -4.22 -6.85
C ASP A 75 -14.81 -4.50 -6.05
N CYS A 76 -14.83 -4.12 -4.77
CA CYS A 76 -13.83 -4.50 -3.79
C CYS A 76 -14.02 -5.97 -3.42
N GLN A 77 -13.41 -6.85 -4.21
CA GLN A 77 -13.29 -8.28 -3.97
C GLN A 77 -11.87 -8.62 -3.52
#